data_AF-A0A660YZI5-F1
#
_entry.id   AF-A0A660YZI5-F1
#
_cell.length_a   1.000
_cell.length_b   1.000
_cell.length_c   1.000
_cell.angle_alpha   90.00
_cell.angle_beta   90.00
_cell.angle_gamma   90.00
#
_symmetry.space_group_name_H-M   'P 1'
#
loop_
_entity.id
_entity.type
_entity.pdbx_description
1 polymer ?
#
loop_
_entity_poly.entity_id
_entity_poly.type
_entity_poly.pdbx_seq_one_letter_code
_entity_poly.pdbx_strand_id
1 'polypeptide(L)'
;YGKTFRFYKFRSMTVLDGEDEDRKKLMLDFMNNNNGDADTKVINNSRVTWIGNLIRKSSLDELPQLFNVLRGEMSLVGPRPCLPYEYENYDEWQKRRVSVIPGCTGVWQVWGRSSVSFNESVALDLYYINNMSPWFDLQIIYQTIPALLAARGAK
;
A
#
# COMPACT_ATOMS: atom_id res chain seq x y z
N TYR A 1 -5.89 9.03 15.61
CA TYR A 1 -5.60 8.43 14.30
C TYR A 1 -5.72 9.52 13.23
N GLY A 2 -5.30 9.27 11.97
CA GLY A 2 -5.31 10.30 10.92
C GLY A 2 -4.26 11.40 11.05
N LYS A 3 -3.11 11.11 11.66
CA LYS A 3 -1.97 12.04 11.74
C LYS A 3 -0.95 11.73 10.66
N THR A 4 -0.30 12.74 10.11
CA THR A 4 0.83 12.57 9.20
C THR A 4 2.06 12.03 9.94
N PHE A 5 2.80 11.12 9.32
CA PHE A 5 4.06 10.58 9.85
C PHE A 5 5.07 10.38 8.72
N ARG A 6 6.34 10.17 9.08
CA ARG A 6 7.40 9.92 8.10
C ARG A 6 7.39 8.45 7.70
N PHE A 7 6.98 8.14 6.48
CA PHE A 7 7.01 6.78 5.94
C PHE A 7 8.41 6.42 5.42
N TYR A 8 9.06 5.41 6.01
CA TYR A 8 10.40 5.00 5.58
C TYR A 8 10.35 3.92 4.50
N LYS A 9 11.12 4.11 3.43
CA LYS A 9 11.28 3.15 2.34
C LYS A 9 12.66 3.30 1.70
N PHE A 10 13.32 2.20 1.30
CA PHE A 10 14.56 2.34 0.54
C PHE A 10 14.27 2.85 -0.87
N ARG A 11 15.14 3.73 -1.34
CA ARG A 11 15.08 4.25 -2.70
C ARG A 11 15.49 3.17 -3.69
N SER A 12 14.58 2.79 -4.57
CA SER A 12 14.82 1.79 -5.63
C SER A 12 14.84 2.38 -7.04
N MET A 13 14.67 3.70 -7.19
CA MET A 13 14.53 4.40 -8.49
C MET A 13 15.38 5.67 -8.55
N THR A 14 15.84 6.02 -9.75
CA THR A 14 16.54 7.28 -10.04
C THR A 14 15.58 8.48 -10.03
N VAL A 15 16.08 9.68 -9.72
CA VAL A 15 15.30 10.93 -9.80
C VAL A 15 15.27 11.42 -11.25
N LEU A 16 14.08 11.70 -11.75
CA LEU A 16 13.80 12.42 -12.99
C LEU A 16 12.73 13.46 -12.65
N ASP A 17 12.89 14.67 -13.17
CA ASP A 17 11.99 15.79 -12.89
C ASP A 17 10.60 15.57 -13.51
N GLY A 18 9.54 16.03 -12.83
CA GLY A 18 8.17 16.13 -13.38
C GLY A 18 7.24 14.91 -13.20
N GLU A 19 7.75 13.68 -13.05
CA GLU A 19 6.91 12.46 -13.07
C GLU A 19 6.13 12.15 -11.77
N ASP A 20 6.37 12.87 -10.67
CA ASP A 20 5.56 12.66 -9.45
C ASP A 20 4.13 13.18 -9.63
N GLU A 21 3.93 14.20 -10.47
CA GLU A 21 2.61 14.68 -10.86
C GLU A 21 1.86 13.68 -11.75
N ASP A 22 2.57 12.97 -12.65
CA ASP A 22 1.97 11.92 -13.48
C ASP A 22 1.48 10.75 -12.62
N ARG A 23 2.26 10.34 -11.61
CA ARG A 23 1.84 9.30 -10.65
C ARG A 23 0.63 9.72 -9.85
N LYS A 24 0.61 10.97 -9.38
CA LYS A 24 -0.52 11.55 -8.67
C LYS A 24 -1.77 11.52 -9.54
N LYS A 25 -1.66 11.94 -10.81
CA LYS A 25 -2.78 11.93 -11.77
C LYS A 25 -3.31 10.52 -12.02
N LEU A 26 -2.42 9.56 -12.30
CA LEU A 26 -2.81 8.16 -12.49
C LEU A 26 -3.53 7.57 -11.26
N MET A 27 -3.06 7.92 -10.06
CA MET A 27 -3.72 7.47 -8.82
C MET A 27 -5.10 8.10 -8.65
N LEU A 28 -5.26 9.39 -8.95
CA LEU A 28 -6.56 10.06 -8.92
C LEU A 28 -7.52 9.46 -9.97
N ASP A 29 -7.03 9.17 -11.17
CA ASP A 29 -7.82 8.51 -12.22
C ASP A 29 -8.24 7.10 -11.79
N PHE A 30 -7.37 6.35 -11.10
CA PHE A 30 -7.70 5.03 -10.52
C PHE A 30 -8.74 5.13 -9.40
N MET A 31 -8.67 6.17 -8.55
CA MET A 31 -9.66 6.42 -7.51
C MET A 31 -11.03 6.76 -8.09
N ASN A 32 -11.07 7.47 -9.23
CA ASN A 32 -12.29 7.87 -9.91
C ASN A 32 -12.89 6.76 -10.81
N ASN A 33 -12.04 5.96 -11.47
CA ASN A 33 -12.47 4.86 -12.33
C ASN A 33 -12.74 3.59 -11.50
N ASN A 34 -14.01 3.44 -11.08
CA ASN A 34 -14.51 2.25 -10.37
C ASN A 34 -14.64 0.98 -11.22
N ASN A 35 -14.32 1.05 -12.52
CA ASN A 35 -14.33 -0.12 -13.40
C ASN A 35 -12.94 -0.78 -13.34
N GLY A 36 -12.89 -2.02 -12.88
CA GLY A 36 -11.69 -2.78 -12.49
C GLY A 36 -10.64 -3.09 -13.56
N ASP A 37 -10.37 -2.19 -14.51
CA ASP A 37 -9.14 -2.23 -15.31
C ASP A 37 -7.97 -1.71 -14.48
N ALA A 38 -7.48 -2.59 -13.62
CA ALA A 38 -6.35 -2.38 -12.72
C ALA A 38 -4.99 -2.32 -13.42
N ASP A 39 -4.95 -1.95 -14.71
CA ASP A 39 -3.74 -1.83 -15.52
C ASP A 39 -3.05 -0.46 -15.39
N THR A 40 -3.54 0.40 -14.49
CA THR A 40 -3.03 1.76 -14.24
C THR A 40 -1.73 1.82 -13.43
N LYS A 41 -1.08 0.68 -13.14
CA LYS A 41 0.30 0.69 -12.62
C LYS A 41 1.29 0.72 -13.78
N VAL A 42 1.41 1.87 -14.44
CA VAL A 42 2.53 2.14 -15.35
C VAL A 42 3.79 2.32 -14.51
N ILE A 43 4.43 1.20 -14.14
CA ILE A 43 5.74 1.24 -13.53
C ILE A 43 6.72 1.47 -14.66
N ASN A 44 7.23 2.71 -14.71
CA ASN A 44 8.27 3.08 -15.64
C ASN A 44 9.56 2.32 -15.30
N ASN A 45 9.71 1.12 -15.89
CA ASN A 45 10.84 0.21 -15.67
C ASN A 45 12.19 0.84 -16.05
N SER A 46 12.21 1.91 -16.85
CA SER A 46 13.43 2.62 -17.22
C SER A 46 14.16 3.27 -16.02
N ARG A 47 13.45 3.52 -14.91
CA ARG A 47 13.99 4.18 -13.71
C ARG A 47 14.47 3.23 -12.63
N VAL A 48 14.16 1.94 -12.76
CA VAL A 48 14.56 0.93 -11.77
C VAL A 48 15.98 0.50 -12.10
N THR A 49 16.93 0.86 -11.24
CA THR A 49 18.31 0.39 -11.39
C THR A 49 18.37 -1.13 -11.20
N TRP A 50 19.41 -1.80 -11.70
CA TRP A 50 19.56 -3.24 -11.47
C TRP A 50 19.52 -3.61 -9.97
N ILE A 51 20.16 -2.79 -9.11
CA ILE A 51 20.10 -2.93 -7.65
C ILE A 51 18.68 -2.65 -7.15
N GLY A 52 18.02 -1.60 -7.64
CA GLY A 52 16.63 -1.29 -7.32
C GLY A 52 15.67 -2.42 -7.67
N ASN A 53 15.90 -3.13 -8.77
CA ASN A 53 15.15 -4.31 -9.17
C ASN A 53 15.32 -5.44 -8.17
N LEU A 54 16.55 -5.69 -7.70
CA LEU A 54 16.82 -6.69 -6.67
C LEU A 54 16.11 -6.34 -5.34
N ILE A 55 16.20 -5.09 -4.91
CA ILE A 55 15.54 -4.59 -3.68
C ILE A 55 14.02 -4.78 -3.77
N ARG A 56 13.39 -4.41 -4.90
CA ARG A 56 11.94 -4.57 -5.10
C ARG A 56 11.52 -6.03 -5.16
N LYS A 57 12.27 -6.88 -5.87
CA LYS A 57 11.98 -8.32 -5.99
C LYS A 57 12.03 -9.06 -4.66
N SER A 58 12.90 -8.61 -3.76
CA SER A 58 13.07 -9.18 -2.43
C SER A 58 12.20 -8.48 -1.37
N SER A 59 11.37 -7.50 -1.76
CA SER A 59 10.58 -6.64 -0.87
C SER A 59 11.42 -5.95 0.23
N LEU A 60 12.74 -5.83 0.00
CA LEU A 60 13.66 -5.20 0.95
C LEU A 60 13.41 -3.69 1.04
N ASP A 61 12.79 -3.09 0.02
CA ASP A 61 12.46 -1.66 0.01
C ASP A 61 11.57 -1.26 1.19
N GLU A 62 10.77 -2.18 1.71
CA GLU A 62 9.80 -1.94 2.78
C GLU A 62 10.31 -2.28 4.18
N LEU A 63 11.49 -2.89 4.31
CA LEU A 63 12.10 -3.17 5.63
C LEU A 63 12.21 -1.94 6.54
N PRO A 64 12.52 -0.72 6.06
CA PRO A 64 12.56 0.46 6.92
C PRO A 64 11.22 0.78 7.60
N GLN A 65 10.09 0.30 7.09
CA GLN A 65 8.79 0.47 7.73
C GLN A 65 8.70 -0.23 9.09
N LEU A 66 9.52 -1.25 9.36
CA LEU A 66 9.61 -1.85 10.70
C LEU A 66 10.02 -0.83 11.76
N PHE A 67 10.79 0.20 11.38
CA PHE A 67 11.10 1.31 12.29
C PHE A 67 9.87 2.16 12.61
N ASN A 68 8.95 2.35 11.65
CA ASN A 68 7.66 2.99 11.90
C ASN A 68 6.80 2.17 12.87
N VAL A 69 6.84 0.84 12.75
CA VAL A 69 6.15 -0.08 13.67
C VAL A 69 6.69 0.05 15.09
N LEU A 70 8.01 0.02 15.24
CA LEU A 70 8.66 0.19 16.55
C LEU A 70 8.39 1.56 17.19
N ARG A 71 8.19 2.60 16.37
CA ARG A 71 7.84 3.95 16.83
C ARG A 71 6.33 4.15 17.11
N GLY A 72 5.51 3.12 16.88
CA GLY A 72 4.05 3.19 17.06
C GLY A 72 3.34 4.04 16.01
N GLU A 73 4.01 4.37 14.90
CA GLU A 73 3.42 5.10 13.77
C GLU A 73 2.64 4.14 12.84
N MET A 74 3.04 2.88 12.81
CA MET A 74 2.43 1.79 12.03
C MET A 74 2.25 0.53 12.88
N SER A 75 1.44 -0.41 12.40
CA SER A 75 1.31 -1.78 12.89
C SER A 75 1.82 -2.77 11.85
N LEU A 76 2.00 -4.04 12.23
CA LEU A 76 2.31 -5.09 11.24
C LEU A 76 1.11 -5.32 10.31
N VAL A 77 -0.09 -5.38 10.87
CA VAL A 77 -1.34 -5.60 10.14
C VAL A 77 -2.25 -4.39 10.29
N GLY A 78 -2.81 -3.92 9.18
CA GLY A 78 -3.68 -2.76 9.15
C GLY A 78 -3.97 -2.26 7.74
N PRO A 79 -4.84 -1.25 7.60
CA PRO A 79 -5.09 -0.59 6.33
C PRO A 79 -3.83 0.03 5.73
N ARG A 80 -3.75 0.09 4.40
CA ARG A 80 -2.60 0.71 3.72
C ARG A 80 -2.55 2.21 4.05
N PRO A 81 -1.38 2.76 4.47
CA PRO A 81 -1.24 4.21 4.63
C PRO A 81 -1.45 4.92 3.29
N CYS A 82 -2.24 5.99 3.30
CA CYS A 82 -2.51 6.82 2.14
C CYS A 82 -1.61 8.06 2.11
N LEU A 83 -1.42 8.61 0.91
CA LEU A 83 -0.75 9.90 0.74
C LEU A 83 -1.72 11.05 1.06
N PRO A 84 -1.23 12.24 1.45
CA PRO A 84 -2.10 13.37 1.79
C PRO A 84 -3.08 13.75 0.68
N TYR A 85 -2.61 13.77 -0.57
CA TYR A 85 -3.49 14.08 -1.72
C TYR A 85 -4.55 13.00 -1.97
N GLU A 86 -4.29 11.74 -1.62
CA GLU A 86 -5.30 10.69 -1.75
C GLU A 86 -6.40 10.93 -0.73
N TYR A 87 -6.03 11.23 0.52
CA TYR A 87 -6.98 11.52 1.60
C TYR A 87 -7.88 12.72 1.29
N GLU A 88 -7.34 13.77 0.69
CA GLU A 88 -8.10 14.96 0.25
C GLU A 88 -9.18 14.61 -0.79
N ASN A 89 -8.96 13.57 -1.59
CA ASN A 89 -9.87 13.11 -2.63
C ASN A 89 -10.72 11.90 -2.19
N TYR A 90 -10.71 11.54 -0.90
CA TYR A 90 -11.55 10.46 -0.38
C TYR A 90 -12.99 10.93 -0.13
N ASP A 91 -13.93 10.06 -0.50
CA ASP A 91 -15.30 10.14 -0.02
C ASP A 91 -15.33 9.97 1.51
N GLU A 92 -16.39 10.49 2.13
CA GLU A 92 -16.52 10.48 3.59
C GLU A 92 -16.48 9.07 4.20
N TRP A 93 -17.02 8.07 3.49
CA TRP A 93 -16.96 6.69 3.92
C TRP A 93 -15.56 6.07 3.79
N GLN A 94 -14.78 6.48 2.78
CA GLN A 94 -13.41 5.98 2.54
C GLN A 94 -12.43 6.52 3.60
N LYS A 95 -12.65 7.74 4.11
CA LYS A 95 -11.85 8.33 5.20
C LYS A 95 -11.85 7.50 6.48
N ARG A 96 -12.81 6.60 6.68
CA ARG A 96 -12.81 5.67 7.82
C ARG A 96 -11.56 4.79 7.88
N ARG A 97 -10.83 4.61 6.77
CA ARG A 97 -9.53 3.90 6.74
C ARG A 97 -8.48 4.48 7.69
N VAL A 98 -8.52 5.80 7.93
CA VAL A 98 -7.55 6.47 8.83
C VAL A 98 -7.99 6.50 10.30
N SER A 99 -9.06 5.78 10.65
CA SER A 99 -9.55 5.67 12.04
C SER A 99 -8.70 4.76 12.92
N VAL A 100 -7.75 4.02 12.33
CA VAL A 100 -6.85 3.07 13.00
C VAL A 100 -5.39 3.36 12.64
N ILE A 101 -4.44 2.70 13.31
CA ILE A 101 -3.03 2.73 12.91
C ILE A 101 -2.88 1.95 11.59
N PRO A 102 -2.19 2.51 10.57
CA PRO A 102 -1.98 1.82 9.30
C PRO A 102 -0.99 0.66 9.44
N GLY A 103 -1.13 -0.34 8.57
CA GLY A 103 -0.33 -1.56 8.58
C GLY A 103 0.74 -1.64 7.50
N CYS A 104 1.76 -2.48 7.72
CA CYS A 104 2.67 -2.94 6.67
C CYS A 104 1.95 -3.88 5.68
N THR A 105 1.13 -4.79 6.20
CA THR A 105 0.26 -5.69 5.42
C THR A 105 -1.21 -5.54 5.83
N GLY A 106 -2.13 -6.02 5.00
CA GLY A 106 -3.56 -5.86 5.19
C GLY A 106 -4.37 -6.79 4.31
N VAL A 107 -5.67 -6.83 4.54
CA VAL A 107 -6.59 -7.78 3.91
C VAL A 107 -6.57 -7.65 2.38
N TRP A 108 -6.65 -6.44 1.85
CA TRP A 108 -6.63 -6.25 0.39
C TRP A 108 -5.29 -6.64 -0.24
N GLN A 109 -4.16 -6.49 0.46
CA GLN A 109 -2.84 -6.91 -0.05
C GLN A 109 -2.77 -8.44 -0.21
N VAL A 110 -3.45 -9.17 0.65
CA VAL A 110 -3.45 -10.63 0.64
C VAL A 110 -4.53 -11.19 -0.30
N TRP A 111 -5.77 -10.68 -0.20
CA TRP A 111 -6.95 -11.19 -0.91
C TRP A 111 -7.26 -10.46 -2.23
N GLY A 112 -7.19 -9.14 -2.26
CA GLY A 112 -7.60 -8.33 -3.42
C GLY A 112 -6.52 -8.16 -4.50
N ARG A 113 -5.27 -8.00 -4.08
CA ARG A 113 -4.07 -7.85 -4.95
C ARG A 113 -4.28 -6.81 -6.06
N SER A 114 -3.84 -7.12 -7.29
CA SER A 114 -3.92 -6.24 -8.45
C SER A 114 -5.23 -6.38 -9.25
N SER A 115 -6.22 -7.10 -8.72
CA SER A 115 -7.49 -7.36 -9.44
C SER A 115 -8.69 -6.66 -8.82
N VAL A 116 -8.50 -5.87 -7.76
CA VAL A 116 -9.57 -5.12 -7.10
C VAL A 116 -9.53 -3.65 -7.51
N SER A 117 -10.72 -3.08 -7.71
CA SER A 117 -10.93 -1.65 -7.85
C SER A 117 -10.53 -0.90 -6.57
N PHE A 118 -10.39 0.42 -6.67
CA PHE A 118 -10.10 1.26 -5.52
C PHE A 118 -11.15 1.07 -4.41
N ASN A 119 -12.43 1.16 -4.76
CA ASN A 119 -13.52 1.01 -3.79
C ASN A 119 -13.58 -0.38 -3.13
N GLU A 120 -13.29 -1.45 -3.86
CA GLU A 120 -13.17 -2.79 -3.27
C GLU A 120 -11.98 -2.87 -2.31
N SER A 121 -10.85 -2.24 -2.64
CA SER A 121 -9.70 -2.17 -1.72
C SER A 121 -10.05 -1.44 -0.42
N VAL A 122 -10.80 -0.35 -0.51
CA VAL A 122 -11.32 0.38 0.67
C VAL A 122 -12.27 -0.51 1.46
N ALA A 123 -13.20 -1.21 0.79
CA ALA A 123 -14.16 -2.09 1.47
C ALA A 123 -13.46 -3.20 2.26
N LEU A 124 -12.37 -3.78 1.72
CA LEU A 124 -11.55 -4.78 2.42
C LEU A 124 -10.82 -4.19 3.62
N ASP A 125 -10.31 -2.95 3.52
CA ASP A 125 -9.71 -2.24 4.66
C ASP A 125 -10.74 -1.95 5.76
N LEU A 126 -11.97 -1.56 5.40
CA LEU A 126 -13.06 -1.35 6.36
C LEU A 126 -13.53 -2.67 6.98
N TYR A 127 -13.55 -3.76 6.21
CA TYR A 127 -13.81 -5.09 6.73
C TYR A 127 -12.79 -5.47 7.81
N TYR A 128 -11.50 -5.22 7.56
CA TYR A 128 -10.46 -5.40 8.56
C TYR A 128 -10.73 -4.58 9.82
N ILE A 129 -10.99 -3.28 9.67
CA ILE A 129 -11.23 -2.38 10.81
C ILE A 129 -12.38 -2.88 11.70
N ASN A 130 -13.45 -3.40 11.10
CA ASN A 130 -14.62 -3.87 11.83
C ASN A 130 -14.44 -5.26 12.48
N ASN A 131 -13.46 -6.05 12.03
CA ASN A 131 -13.28 -7.46 12.44
C ASN A 131 -11.88 -7.74 13.02
N MET A 132 -11.07 -6.71 13.26
CA MET A 132 -9.70 -6.88 13.72
C MET A 132 -9.67 -7.64 15.05
N SER A 133 -8.85 -8.68 15.10
CA SER A 133 -8.61 -9.47 16.30
C SER A 133 -7.20 -10.06 16.23
N PRO A 134 -6.57 -10.41 17.36
CA PRO A 134 -5.23 -11.02 17.34
C PRO A 134 -5.17 -12.29 16.48
N TRP A 135 -6.26 -13.07 16.44
CA TRP A 135 -6.35 -14.24 15.58
C TRP A 135 -6.40 -13.87 14.10
N PHE A 136 -7.18 -12.85 13.73
CA PHE A 136 -7.27 -12.41 12.35
C PHE A 136 -5.96 -11.79 11.86
N ASP A 137 -5.25 -11.06 12.72
CA ASP A 137 -3.90 -10.55 12.42
C ASP A 137 -2.92 -11.68 12.12
N LEU A 138 -2.92 -12.75 12.94
CA LEU A 138 -2.08 -13.93 12.69
C LEU A 138 -2.40 -14.59 11.35
N GLN A 139 -3.67 -14.68 10.98
CA GLN A 139 -4.09 -15.20 9.68
C GLN A 139 -3.56 -14.35 8.52
N ILE A 140 -3.63 -13.02 8.63
CA ILE A 140 -3.12 -12.10 7.61
C ILE A 140 -1.59 -12.19 7.50
N ILE A 141 -0.88 -12.24 8.63
CA ILE A 141 0.58 -12.40 8.67
C ILE A 141 0.98 -13.70 7.98
N TYR A 142 0.34 -14.83 8.33
CA TYR A 142 0.63 -16.12 7.72
C TYR A 142 0.43 -16.11 6.20
N GLN A 143 -0.64 -15.49 5.72
CA GLN A 143 -0.92 -15.39 4.29
C GLN A 143 0.00 -14.38 3.57
N THR A 144 0.64 -13.47 4.30
CA THR A 144 1.61 -12.51 3.76
C THR A 144 2.97 -13.16 3.46
N ILE A 145 3.39 -14.18 4.23
CA ILE A 145 4.71 -14.84 4.07
C ILE A 145 4.90 -15.40 2.64
N PRO A 146 3.98 -16.19 2.07
CA PRO A 146 4.12 -16.66 0.69
C PRO A 146 4.12 -15.53 -0.34
N ALA A 147 3.41 -14.43 -0.07
CA ALA A 147 3.35 -13.28 -0.98
C ALA A 147 4.69 -12.55 -1.07
N LEU A 148 5.41 -12.43 0.06
CA LEU A 148 6.76 -11.88 0.12
C LEU A 148 7.78 -12.80 -0.57
N LEU A 149 7.73 -14.11 -0.28
CA LEU A 149 8.69 -15.08 -0.83
C LEU A 149 8.54 -15.32 -2.33
N ALA A 150 7.32 -15.23 -2.86
CA ALA A 150 7.07 -15.49 -4.28
C ALA A 150 7.48 -14.34 -5.22
N ALA A 151 8.00 -13.22 -4.70
CA ALA A 151 8.25 -11.97 -5.46
C ALA A 151 7.00 -11.46 -6.23
N ARG A 152 5.80 -11.95 -5.89
CA ARG A 152 4.54 -11.69 -6.62
C ARG A 152 3.92 -10.33 -6.27
N GLY A 153 4.45 -9.64 -5.26
CA GLY A 153 4.05 -8.27 -4.89
C GLY A 153 4.75 -7.17 -5.70
N ALA A 154 5.83 -7.50 -6.41
CA ALA A 154 6.60 -6.57 -7.22
C ALA A 154 6.30 -6.77 -8.71
N LYS A 155 5.15 -6.27 -9.16
CA LYS A 155 5.08 -5.66 -10.48
C LYS A 155 5.41 -4.20 -10.28
#